data_AF-A0A6H5L675-F1
#
_entry.id   AF-A0A6H5L675-F1
#
_cell.length_a   1.000
_cell.length_b   1.000
_cell.length_c   1.000
_cell.angle_alpha   90.00
_cell.angle_beta   90.00
_cell.angle_gamma   90.00
#
_symmetry.space_group_name_H-M   'P 1'
#
loop_
_entity.id
_entity.type
_entity.pdbx_description
1 polymer ?
#
loop_
_entity_poly.entity_id
_entity_poly.type
_entity_poly.pdbx_seq_one_letter_code
_entity_poly.pdbx_strand_id
1 'polypeptide(L)'
;MEGLMQKLKVVLDKITTARARVVAAFKSPAWVKPRFLTHIMGPVIAVIVIASTFSKTESLNLFSLHATCMALAFVVLMPEGVVAYRNHLLLDSLSPIMSNGTKAKKRTIHLTLQVLASMFAALGLFFIAGNKVYHRNSILPRTWHGVVGAITLLAMVMQVVVGRLKHMSFTSGVIDARNRGKRYRWHGKANGPPAV
;
A
#
# COMPACT_ATOMS: atom_id res chain seq x y z
N MET A 1 29.79 -24.45 -35.74
CA MET A 1 29.11 -23.55 -34.77
C MET A 1 27.57 -23.63 -34.86
N GLU A 2 26.99 -23.87 -36.03
CA GLU A 2 25.52 -23.91 -36.21
C GLU A 2 24.81 -25.01 -35.41
N GLY A 3 25.38 -26.21 -35.31
CA GLY A 3 24.79 -27.31 -34.54
C GLY A 3 24.69 -27.06 -33.02
N LEU A 4 25.57 -26.23 -32.46
CA LEU A 4 25.53 -25.84 -31.04
C LEU A 4 24.40 -24.83 -30.79
N MET A 5 24.26 -23.86 -31.70
CA MET A 5 23.17 -22.86 -31.67
C MET A 5 21.79 -23.52 -31.81
N GLN A 6 21.67 -24.55 -32.65
CA GLN A 6 20.44 -25.33 -32.82
C GLN A 6 20.04 -26.01 -31.49
N LYS A 7 21.00 -26.69 -30.84
CA LYS A 7 20.77 -27.37 -29.55
C LYS A 7 20.40 -26.38 -28.43
N LEU A 8 21.05 -25.21 -28.40
CA LEU A 8 20.77 -24.18 -27.41
C LEU A 8 19.34 -23.62 -27.55
N LYS A 9 18.87 -23.37 -28.78
CA LYS A 9 17.49 -22.93 -29.04
C LYS A 9 16.47 -23.94 -28.53
N VAL A 10 16.68 -25.23 -28.81
CA VAL A 10 15.79 -26.32 -28.36
C VAL A 10 15.72 -26.40 -26.84
N VAL A 11 16.85 -26.23 -26.15
CA VAL A 11 16.90 -26.21 -24.68
C VAL A 11 16.19 -24.97 -24.13
N LEU A 12 16.42 -23.79 -24.71
CA LEU A 12 15.75 -22.56 -24.32
C LEU A 12 14.22 -22.68 -24.46
N ASP A 13 13.75 -23.29 -25.55
CA ASP A 13 12.34 -23.47 -25.83
C ASP A 13 11.67 -24.45 -24.86
N LYS A 14 12.37 -25.51 -24.48
CA LYS A 14 11.92 -26.43 -23.43
C LYS A 14 11.81 -25.72 -22.07
N ILE A 15 12.78 -24.88 -21.74
CA ILE A 15 12.79 -24.11 -20.48
C ILE A 15 11.65 -23.08 -20.46
N THR A 16 11.45 -22.34 -21.55
CA THR A 16 10.34 -21.37 -21.63
C THR A 16 8.98 -22.05 -21.56
N THR A 17 8.81 -23.19 -22.25
CA THR A 17 7.57 -23.97 -22.21
C THR A 17 7.30 -24.57 -20.82
N ALA A 18 8.33 -25.09 -20.15
CA ALA A 18 8.21 -25.60 -18.78
C ALA A 18 7.83 -24.47 -17.80
N ARG A 19 8.48 -23.30 -17.92
CA ARG A 19 8.13 -22.11 -17.13
C ARG A 19 6.68 -21.67 -17.38
N ALA A 20 6.23 -21.66 -18.64
CA ALA A 20 4.85 -21.29 -18.97
C ALA A 20 3.83 -22.25 -18.35
N ARG A 21 4.10 -23.56 -18.33
CA ARG A 21 3.26 -24.57 -17.68
C ARG A 21 3.21 -24.42 -16.17
N VAL A 22 4.35 -24.18 -15.52
CA VAL A 22 4.39 -23.91 -14.07
C VAL A 22 3.61 -22.64 -13.73
N VAL A 23 3.81 -21.55 -14.49
CA VAL A 23 3.05 -20.30 -14.29
C VAL A 23 1.56 -20.48 -14.54
N ALA A 24 1.17 -21.31 -15.52
CA ALA A 24 -0.22 -21.65 -15.78
C ALA A 24 -0.84 -22.51 -14.67
N ALA A 25 -0.08 -23.44 -14.09
CA ALA A 25 -0.51 -24.24 -12.94
C ALA A 25 -0.65 -23.40 -11.67
N PHE A 26 0.17 -22.36 -11.51
CA PHE A 26 0.07 -21.37 -10.43
C PHE A 26 -0.80 -20.16 -10.77
N LYS A 27 -1.59 -20.21 -11.84
CA LYS A 27 -2.49 -19.12 -12.22
C LYS A 27 -3.58 -19.04 -11.15
N SER A 28 -3.39 -18.13 -10.20
CA SER A 28 -4.28 -18.01 -9.07
C SER A 28 -5.71 -17.69 -9.55
N PRO A 29 -6.73 -18.24 -8.88
CA PRO A 29 -8.12 -17.96 -9.22
C PRO A 29 -8.37 -16.45 -9.33
N ALA A 30 -9.35 -16.04 -10.16
CA ALA A 30 -9.63 -14.62 -10.39
C ALA A 30 -9.89 -13.84 -9.09
N TRP A 31 -10.43 -14.50 -8.05
CA TRP A 31 -10.68 -13.93 -6.73
C TRP A 31 -9.43 -13.73 -5.87
N VAL A 32 -8.31 -14.38 -6.20
CA VAL A 32 -6.99 -14.20 -5.54
C VAL A 32 -6.16 -13.12 -6.24
N LYS A 33 -6.65 -12.58 -7.37
CA LYS A 33 -5.96 -11.47 -8.04
C LYS A 33 -5.95 -10.27 -7.09
N PRO A 34 -4.78 -9.60 -6.89
CA PRO A 34 -4.68 -8.43 -6.00
C PRO A 34 -5.74 -7.36 -6.29
N ARG A 35 -6.15 -7.25 -7.56
CA ARG A 35 -7.21 -6.35 -8.01
C ARG A 35 -8.56 -6.63 -7.35
N PHE A 36 -8.99 -7.90 -7.22
CA PHE A 36 -10.30 -8.23 -6.65
C PHE A 36 -10.31 -8.04 -5.13
N LEU A 37 -9.24 -8.49 -4.45
CA LEU A 37 -9.15 -8.36 -2.99
C LEU A 37 -9.13 -6.89 -2.55
N THR A 38 -8.31 -6.04 -3.17
CA THR A 38 -8.20 -4.66 -2.69
C THR A 38 -9.33 -3.77 -3.20
N HIS A 39 -9.72 -3.87 -4.49
CA HIS A 39 -10.67 -2.91 -5.08
C HIS A 39 -12.12 -3.21 -4.73
N ILE A 40 -12.44 -4.48 -4.45
CA ILE A 40 -13.83 -4.91 -4.24
C ILE A 40 -14.01 -5.42 -2.82
N MET A 41 -13.25 -6.45 -2.41
CA MET A 41 -13.47 -7.06 -1.09
C MET A 41 -13.13 -6.11 0.07
N GLY A 42 -12.01 -5.39 0.01
CA GLY A 42 -11.61 -4.44 1.06
C GLY A 42 -12.67 -3.38 1.36
N PRO A 43 -13.12 -2.60 0.36
CA PRO A 43 -14.20 -1.62 0.53
C PRO A 43 -15.51 -2.24 1.00
N VAL A 44 -15.90 -3.40 0.48
CA VAL A 44 -17.13 -4.10 0.93
C VAL A 44 -17.03 -4.48 2.41
N ILE A 45 -15.90 -5.05 2.84
CA ILE A 45 -15.66 -5.37 4.26
C ILE A 45 -15.71 -4.11 5.11
N ALA A 46 -15.08 -3.02 4.65
CA ALA A 46 -15.10 -1.76 5.37
C ALA A 46 -16.53 -1.21 5.50
N VAL A 47 -17.33 -1.24 4.43
CA VAL A 47 -18.74 -0.83 4.47
C VAL A 47 -19.54 -1.69 5.46
N ILE A 48 -19.33 -3.01 5.48
CA ILE A 48 -20.00 -3.91 6.43
C ILE A 48 -19.59 -3.58 7.87
N VAL A 49 -18.30 -3.35 8.14
CA VAL A 49 -17.81 -2.97 9.47
C VAL A 49 -18.40 -1.63 9.90
N ILE A 50 -18.42 -0.65 9.01
CA ILE A 50 -18.98 0.68 9.27
C ILE A 50 -20.48 0.58 9.53
N ALA A 51 -21.22 -0.08 8.65
CA ALA A 51 -22.66 -0.30 8.78
C ALA A 51 -22.97 -1.03 10.09
N SER A 52 -22.30 -2.13 10.40
CA SER A 52 -22.52 -2.88 11.64
C SER A 52 -22.17 -2.08 12.90
N THR A 53 -21.18 -1.19 12.82
CA THR A 53 -20.82 -0.27 13.91
C THR A 53 -21.94 0.74 14.15
N PHE A 54 -22.46 1.36 13.08
CA PHE A 54 -23.55 2.33 13.21
C PHE A 54 -24.90 1.69 13.53
N SER A 55 -25.19 0.48 13.04
CA SER A 55 -26.43 -0.23 13.36
C SER A 55 -26.57 -0.63 14.83
N LYS A 56 -25.45 -0.75 15.55
CA LYS A 56 -25.45 -1.10 16.98
C LYS A 56 -25.48 0.12 17.91
N THR A 57 -25.26 1.33 17.38
CA THR A 57 -25.17 2.54 18.20
C THR A 57 -26.32 3.48 17.82
N GLU A 58 -27.27 3.69 18.74
CA GLU A 58 -28.36 4.65 18.51
C GLU A 58 -27.86 6.11 18.49
N SER A 59 -26.61 6.36 18.92
CA SER A 59 -25.94 7.66 18.87
C SER A 59 -24.52 7.56 18.29
N LEU A 60 -24.08 8.64 17.62
CA LEU A 60 -22.71 8.78 17.12
C LEU A 60 -21.72 8.89 18.30
N ASN A 61 -21.21 7.76 18.75
CA ASN A 61 -20.25 7.71 19.85
C ASN A 61 -18.81 7.79 19.34
N LEU A 62 -17.92 8.43 20.12
CA LEU A 62 -16.50 8.57 19.81
C LEU A 62 -15.81 7.21 19.59
N PHE A 63 -16.27 6.17 20.30
CA PHE A 63 -15.80 4.80 20.10
C PHE A 63 -16.16 4.23 18.71
N SER A 64 -17.38 4.47 18.23
CA SER A 64 -17.86 4.04 16.91
C SER A 64 -17.11 4.77 15.78
N LEU A 65 -16.79 6.05 15.99
CA LEU A 65 -15.95 6.82 15.07
C LEU A 65 -14.50 6.33 15.04
N HIS A 66 -13.94 5.92 16.17
CA HIS A 66 -12.62 5.27 16.21
C HIS A 66 -12.58 4.03 15.33
N ALA A 67 -13.54 3.11 15.49
CA ALA A 67 -13.59 1.88 14.69
C ALA A 67 -13.75 2.18 13.18
N THR A 68 -14.61 3.14 12.83
CA THR A 68 -14.83 3.58 11.45
C THR A 68 -13.55 4.13 10.81
N CYS A 69 -12.86 5.04 11.51
CA CYS A 69 -11.60 5.62 11.02
C CYS A 69 -10.50 4.56 10.87
N MET A 70 -10.39 3.62 11.82
CA MET A 70 -9.41 2.53 11.74
C MET A 70 -9.71 1.58 10.57
N ALA A 71 -10.99 1.27 10.31
CA ALA A 71 -11.39 0.46 9.16
C ALA A 71 -11.03 1.15 7.83
N LEU A 72 -11.35 2.44 7.68
CA LEU A 72 -10.99 3.20 6.47
C LEU A 72 -9.46 3.26 6.26
N ALA A 73 -8.70 3.49 7.33
CA ALA A 73 -7.24 3.55 7.25
C ALA A 73 -6.61 2.21 6.87
N PHE A 74 -6.89 1.15 7.63
CA PHE A 74 -6.16 -0.12 7.55
C PHE A 74 -6.77 -1.14 6.59
N VAL A 75 -8.08 -1.08 6.31
CA VAL A 75 -8.76 -2.05 5.44
C VAL A 75 -8.90 -1.54 4.01
N VAL A 76 -9.00 -0.21 3.82
CA VAL A 76 -9.19 0.40 2.49
C VAL A 76 -7.93 1.11 2.01
N LEU A 77 -7.54 2.20 2.68
CA LEU A 77 -6.54 3.13 2.15
C LEU A 77 -5.13 2.54 2.13
N MET A 78 -4.70 1.91 3.23
CA MET A 78 -3.35 1.34 3.32
C MET A 78 -3.16 0.17 2.34
N PRO A 79 -4.07 -0.82 2.23
CA PRO A 79 -3.95 -1.90 1.23
C PRO A 79 -3.96 -1.39 -0.21
N GLU A 80 -4.83 -0.44 -0.54
CA GLU A 80 -4.84 0.20 -1.86
C GLU A 80 -3.52 0.91 -2.16
N GLY A 81 -2.97 1.60 -1.16
CA GLY A 81 -1.64 2.19 -1.23
C GLY A 81 -0.56 1.14 -1.54
N VAL A 82 -0.55 0.00 -0.84
CA VAL A 82 0.45 -1.07 -1.07
C VAL A 82 0.34 -1.65 -2.49
N VAL A 83 -0.87 -1.85 -2.99
CA VAL A 83 -1.09 -2.45 -4.32
C VAL A 83 -0.93 -1.44 -5.47
N ALA A 84 -0.86 -0.13 -5.18
CA ALA A 84 -0.74 0.94 -6.18
C ALA A 84 0.39 0.73 -7.23
N TYR A 85 1.50 0.07 -6.90
CA TYR A 85 2.56 -0.23 -7.89
C TYR A 85 2.16 -1.27 -8.93
N ARG A 86 1.32 -2.22 -8.53
CA ARG A 86 0.81 -3.32 -9.36
C ARG A 86 -0.53 -2.98 -10.00
N ASN A 87 -1.22 -1.99 -9.46
CA ASN A 87 -2.48 -1.53 -9.99
C ASN A 87 -2.28 -0.54 -11.14
N HIS A 88 -2.98 -0.79 -12.23
CA HIS A 88 -3.06 0.13 -13.35
C HIS A 88 -4.35 0.96 -13.30
N LEU A 89 -5.41 0.47 -12.64
CA LEU A 89 -6.70 1.16 -12.57
C LEU A 89 -6.58 2.54 -11.91
N LEU A 90 -5.99 2.61 -10.70
CA LEU A 90 -5.74 3.89 -10.02
C LEU A 90 -4.76 4.77 -10.79
N LEU A 91 -3.79 4.17 -11.49
CA LEU A 91 -2.88 4.93 -12.33
C LEU A 91 -3.65 5.56 -13.49
N ASP A 92 -4.48 4.81 -14.20
CA ASP A 92 -5.22 5.28 -15.37
C ASP A 92 -6.26 6.35 -14.97
N SER A 93 -6.98 6.16 -13.85
CA SER A 93 -7.93 7.14 -13.33
C SER A 93 -7.27 8.45 -12.88
N LEU A 94 -6.08 8.39 -12.26
CA LEU A 94 -5.39 9.57 -11.72
C LEU A 94 -4.33 10.15 -12.67
N SER A 95 -4.00 9.43 -13.75
CA SER A 95 -3.00 9.84 -14.76
C SER A 95 -3.29 11.22 -15.38
N PRO A 96 -4.55 11.60 -15.70
CA PRO A 96 -4.86 12.92 -16.28
C PRO A 96 -4.51 14.09 -15.35
N ILE A 97 -4.50 13.85 -14.03
CA ILE A 97 -4.27 14.88 -13.00
C ILE A 97 -2.76 15.01 -12.67
N MET A 98 -1.93 14.12 -13.20
CA MET A 98 -0.52 14.02 -12.84
C MET A 98 0.39 14.19 -14.07
N SER A 99 1.33 15.13 -14.02
CA SER A 99 2.26 15.44 -15.14
C SER A 99 3.54 14.60 -15.17
N ASN A 100 3.73 13.66 -14.24
CA ASN A 100 4.97 12.91 -14.07
C ASN A 100 5.05 11.61 -14.90
N GLY A 101 6.25 11.05 -15.08
CA GLY A 101 6.41 9.72 -15.70
C GLY A 101 5.74 8.60 -14.90
N THR A 102 5.36 7.49 -15.55
CA THR A 102 4.55 6.39 -14.98
C THR A 102 5.07 5.86 -13.64
N LYS A 103 6.38 5.74 -13.47
CA LYS A 103 6.98 5.25 -12.21
C LYS A 103 6.87 6.27 -11.07
N ALA A 104 7.03 7.55 -11.37
CA ALA A 104 6.82 8.63 -10.42
C ALA A 104 5.33 8.73 -10.05
N LYS A 105 4.42 8.60 -11.02
CA LYS A 105 2.97 8.54 -10.78
C LYS A 105 2.60 7.45 -9.76
N LYS A 106 3.03 6.21 -9.99
CA LYS A 106 2.78 5.08 -9.06
C LYS A 106 3.28 5.37 -7.64
N ARG A 107 4.47 5.97 -7.53
CA ARG A 107 5.06 6.32 -6.24
C ARG A 107 4.28 7.40 -5.52
N THR A 108 3.85 8.45 -6.23
CA THR A 108 3.05 9.52 -5.64
C THR A 108 1.68 9.01 -5.20
N ILE A 109 1.00 8.18 -6.01
CA ILE A 109 -0.28 7.56 -5.61
C ILE A 109 -0.11 6.71 -4.35
N HIS A 110 0.91 5.84 -4.31
CA HIS A 110 1.24 5.05 -3.13
C HIS A 110 1.43 5.94 -1.90
N LEU A 111 2.26 6.98 -2.03
CA LEU A 111 2.57 7.89 -0.92
C LEU A 111 1.32 8.64 -0.43
N THR A 112 0.51 9.18 -1.35
CA THR A 112 -0.72 9.90 -1.01
C THR A 112 -1.69 9.01 -0.24
N LEU A 113 -1.90 7.77 -0.68
CA LEU A 113 -2.77 6.83 0.01
C LEU A 113 -2.25 6.46 1.41
N GLN A 114 -0.93 6.28 1.57
CA GLN A 114 -0.34 5.99 2.89
C GLN A 114 -0.42 7.20 3.84
N VAL A 115 -0.24 8.42 3.33
CA VAL A 115 -0.44 9.65 4.13
C VAL A 115 -1.89 9.78 4.55
N LEU A 116 -2.84 9.60 3.62
CA LEU A 116 -4.27 9.67 3.95
C LEU A 116 -4.68 8.60 4.97
N ALA A 117 -4.21 7.35 4.80
CA ALA A 117 -4.41 6.29 5.77
C ALA A 117 -3.89 6.69 7.16
N SER A 118 -2.69 7.28 7.24
CA SER A 118 -2.13 7.73 8.50
C SER A 118 -2.93 8.85 9.16
N MET A 119 -3.53 9.76 8.39
CA MET A 119 -4.41 10.80 8.91
C MET A 119 -5.70 10.23 9.50
N PHE A 120 -6.34 9.27 8.81
CA PHE A 120 -7.52 8.59 9.34
C PHE A 120 -7.21 7.79 10.61
N ALA A 121 -6.08 7.09 10.64
CA ALA A 121 -5.64 6.36 11.82
C ALA A 121 -5.34 7.30 13.01
N ALA A 122 -4.71 8.46 12.76
CA ALA A 122 -4.49 9.49 13.79
C ALA A 122 -5.82 10.07 14.30
N LEU A 123 -6.78 10.32 13.42
CA LEU A 123 -8.13 10.77 13.79
C LEU A 123 -8.87 9.71 14.62
N GLY A 124 -8.75 8.43 14.25
CA GLY A 124 -9.29 7.33 15.04
C GLY A 124 -8.64 7.25 16.44
N LEU A 125 -7.34 7.50 16.55
CA LEU A 125 -6.64 7.56 17.85
C LEU A 125 -7.13 8.75 18.69
N PHE A 126 -7.35 9.89 18.06
CA PHE A 126 -7.92 11.08 18.71
C PHE A 126 -9.31 10.79 19.29
N PHE A 127 -10.19 10.13 18.54
CA PHE A 127 -11.52 9.78 19.03
C PHE A 127 -11.50 8.82 20.23
N ILE A 128 -10.66 7.78 20.21
CA ILE A 128 -10.58 6.87 21.37
C ILE A 128 -9.93 7.53 22.58
N ALA A 129 -8.95 8.41 22.39
CA ALA A 129 -8.37 9.19 23.47
C ALA A 129 -9.41 10.15 24.09
N GLY A 130 -10.17 10.87 23.26
CA GLY A 130 -11.27 11.72 23.69
C GLY A 130 -12.34 10.95 24.46
N ASN A 131 -12.72 9.76 23.97
CA ASN A 131 -13.66 8.88 24.66
C ASN A 131 -13.16 8.48 26.06
N LYS A 132 -11.87 8.15 26.17
CA LYS A 132 -11.26 7.80 27.47
C LYS A 132 -11.24 8.98 28.43
N VAL A 133 -10.88 10.17 27.96
CA VAL A 133 -10.88 11.39 28.77
C VAL A 133 -12.29 11.72 29.26
N TYR A 134 -13.28 11.64 28.37
CA TYR A 134 -14.69 11.88 28.69
C TYR A 134 -15.20 10.96 29.81
N HIS A 135 -14.84 9.67 29.75
CA HIS A 135 -15.20 8.68 30.77
C HIS A 135 -14.22 8.58 31.94
N ARG A 136 -13.26 9.52 32.07
CA ARG A 136 -12.21 9.54 33.13
C ARG A 136 -11.40 8.23 33.24
N ASN A 137 -11.24 7.55 32.12
CA ASN A 137 -10.47 6.31 32.02
C ASN A 137 -8.98 6.59 31.77
N SER A 138 -8.13 5.63 32.13
CA SER A 138 -6.69 5.73 31.88
C SER A 138 -6.37 5.78 30.37
N ILE A 139 -5.57 6.77 29.98
CA ILE A 139 -5.13 6.97 28.59
C ILE A 139 -4.28 5.78 28.11
N LEU A 140 -3.46 5.22 29.00
CA LEU A 140 -2.58 4.10 28.67
C LEU A 140 -3.37 2.84 28.25
N PRO A 141 -2.94 2.14 27.18
CA PRO A 141 -3.57 0.91 26.77
C PRO A 141 -3.28 -0.20 27.80
N ARG A 142 -4.35 -0.73 28.42
CA ARG A 142 -4.28 -1.86 29.36
C ARG A 142 -4.72 -3.19 28.74
N THR A 143 -5.19 -3.16 27.49
CA THR A 143 -5.65 -4.33 26.75
C THR A 143 -4.64 -4.71 25.68
N TRP A 144 -4.57 -6.00 25.33
CA TRP A 144 -3.73 -6.47 24.22
C TRP A 144 -4.04 -5.74 22.90
N HIS A 145 -5.33 -5.52 22.61
CA HIS A 145 -5.74 -4.73 21.45
C HIS A 145 -5.14 -3.32 21.46
N GLY A 146 -5.20 -2.62 22.60
CA GLY A 146 -4.64 -1.28 22.73
C GLY A 146 -3.11 -1.25 22.59
N VAL A 147 -2.40 -2.24 23.15
CA VAL A 147 -0.94 -2.32 23.07
C VAL A 147 -0.48 -2.60 21.64
N VAL A 148 -1.04 -3.63 21.01
CA VAL A 148 -0.71 -4.00 19.61
C VAL A 148 -1.10 -2.88 18.64
N GLY A 149 -2.26 -2.25 18.87
CA GLY A 149 -2.71 -1.10 18.09
C GLY A 149 -1.74 0.08 18.19
N ALA A 150 -1.26 0.41 19.40
CA ALA A 150 -0.28 1.48 19.60
C ALA A 150 1.05 1.20 18.90
N ILE A 151 1.58 -0.02 19.00
CA ILE A 151 2.81 -0.43 18.30
C ILE A 151 2.62 -0.32 16.78
N THR A 152 1.48 -0.76 16.26
CA THR A 152 1.15 -0.70 14.83
C THR A 152 1.11 0.73 14.33
N LEU A 153 0.47 1.64 15.08
CA LEU A 153 0.42 3.06 14.75
C LEU A 153 1.81 3.70 14.73
N LEU A 154 2.65 3.37 15.73
CA LEU A 154 4.03 3.87 15.79
C LEU A 154 4.84 3.41 14.57
N ALA A 155 4.77 2.12 14.25
CA ALA A 155 5.45 1.54 13.09
C ALA A 155 4.96 2.18 11.77
N MET A 156 3.65 2.41 11.65
CA MET A 156 3.07 3.07 10.47
C MET A 156 3.58 4.51 10.34
N VAL A 157 3.57 5.31 11.42
CA VAL A 157 4.09 6.69 11.39
C VAL A 157 5.56 6.69 10.95
N MET A 158 6.38 5.81 11.54
CA MET A 158 7.79 5.67 11.14
C MET A 158 7.91 5.33 9.64
N GLN A 159 7.12 4.38 9.15
CA GLN A 159 7.11 3.95 7.75
C GLN A 159 6.72 5.10 6.81
N VAL A 160 5.71 5.90 7.16
CA VAL A 160 5.27 7.05 6.37
C VAL A 160 6.33 8.16 6.36
N VAL A 161 6.92 8.48 7.51
CA VAL A 161 7.98 9.51 7.61
C VAL A 161 9.20 9.11 6.79
N VAL A 162 9.71 7.88 6.96
CA VAL A 162 10.85 7.37 6.17
C VAL A 162 10.50 7.34 4.68
N GLY A 163 9.28 6.92 4.32
CA GLY A 163 8.79 6.94 2.95
C GLY A 163 8.72 8.34 2.33
N ARG A 164 8.28 9.34 3.11
CA ARG A 164 8.21 10.76 2.71
C ARG A 164 9.61 11.34 2.52
N LEU A 165 10.50 11.16 3.48
CA LEU A 165 11.90 11.60 3.38
C LEU A 165 12.55 11.02 2.12
N LYS A 166 12.38 9.72 1.90
CA LYS A 166 12.85 9.03 0.68
C LYS A 166 12.25 9.64 -0.58
N HIS A 167 10.95 9.94 -0.60
CA HIS A 167 10.31 10.58 -1.75
C HIS A 167 10.89 11.97 -2.05
N MET A 168 11.04 12.81 -1.02
CA MET A 168 11.62 14.15 -1.16
C MET A 168 13.04 14.09 -1.72
N SER A 169 13.85 13.12 -1.28
CA SER A 169 15.19 12.92 -1.82
C SER A 169 15.25 12.50 -3.29
N PHE A 170 14.18 11.92 -3.83
CA PHE A 170 14.05 11.68 -5.27
C PHE A 170 13.59 12.95 -6.01
N THR A 171 12.65 13.71 -5.45
CA THR A 171 12.16 14.95 -6.06
C THR A 171 13.22 16.05 -6.07
N SER A 172 14.07 16.12 -5.03
CA SER A 172 15.17 17.09 -4.94
C SER A 172 16.40 16.72 -5.79
N GLY A 173 16.37 15.58 -6.48
CA GLY A 173 17.49 15.11 -7.29
C GLY A 173 18.73 14.66 -6.49
N VAL A 174 18.75 14.75 -5.16
CA VAL A 174 19.89 14.38 -4.32
C VAL A 174 20.23 12.89 -4.46
N ILE A 175 19.23 12.01 -4.46
CA ILE A 175 19.45 10.58 -4.69
C ILE A 175 19.77 10.28 -6.16
N ASP A 176 19.14 10.97 -7.11
CA ASP A 176 19.41 10.75 -8.53
C ASP A 176 20.80 11.23 -8.93
N ALA A 177 21.31 12.32 -8.37
CA ALA A 177 22.67 12.81 -8.58
C ALA A 177 23.72 11.89 -7.93
N ARG A 178 23.49 11.47 -6.67
CA ARG A 178 24.44 10.61 -5.94
C ARG A 178 24.44 9.15 -6.41
N ASN A 179 23.38 8.69 -7.06
CA ASN A 179 23.17 7.28 -7.40
C ASN A 179 22.78 7.02 -8.86
N ARG A 180 23.12 7.92 -9.81
CA ARG A 180 23.01 7.61 -11.25
C ARG A 180 23.67 6.25 -11.51
N GLY A 181 22.89 5.30 -12.03
CA GLY A 181 23.36 3.95 -12.37
C GLY A 181 23.31 2.87 -11.27
N LYS A 182 23.08 3.21 -9.99
CA LYS A 182 23.02 2.18 -8.92
C LYS A 182 21.64 1.50 -8.85
N ARG A 183 21.63 0.16 -8.95
CA ARG A 183 20.45 -0.68 -8.66
C ARG A 183 20.49 -1.07 -7.18
N TYR A 184 19.52 -0.63 -6.40
CA TYR A 184 19.36 -1.14 -5.04
C TYR A 184 18.65 -2.48 -5.07
N ARG A 185 19.25 -3.49 -4.43
CA ARG A 185 18.80 -4.89 -4.39
C ARG A 185 17.32 -5.04 -4.03
N TRP A 186 16.80 -4.13 -3.22
CA TRP A 186 15.43 -4.15 -2.69
C TRP A 186 14.52 -3.03 -3.21
N HIS A 187 15.04 -2.05 -3.97
CA HIS A 187 14.31 -0.81 -4.32
C HIS A 187 14.37 -0.39 -5.80
N GLY A 188 15.01 -1.20 -6.66
CA GLY A 188 15.07 -0.95 -8.10
C GLY A 188 16.05 0.16 -8.49
N LYS A 189 16.03 0.55 -9.78
CA LYS A 189 16.88 1.65 -10.31
C LYS A 189 16.47 3.00 -9.71
N ALA A 190 17.45 3.82 -9.31
CA ALA A 190 17.27 5.26 -9.16
C ALA A 190 16.93 5.89 -10.53
N ASN A 191 16.15 6.97 -10.56
CA ASN A 191 15.61 7.57 -11.78
C ASN A 191 16.62 8.55 -12.40
N GLY A 192 17.54 8.10 -13.25
CA GLY A 192 18.21 9.05 -14.15
C GLY A 192 17.29 9.45 -15.32
N PRO A 193 17.31 10.69 -15.84
CA PRO A 193 16.85 10.94 -17.20
C PRO A 193 17.59 10.02 -18.18
N PRO A 194 17.01 9.69 -19.35
CA PRO A 194 17.71 8.90 -20.35
C PRO A 194 19.05 9.58 -20.65
N ALA A 195 20.12 8.77 -20.68
CA ALA A 195 21.42 9.24 -21.14
C ALA A 195 21.23 9.78 -22.56
N VAL A 196 21.56 11.06 -22.76
CA VAL A 196 21.76 11.66 -24.07
C VAL A 196 23.02 11.09 -24.67
#